data_AF-A0A7C3U7C5-F1
#
_entry.id   AF-A0A7C3U7C5-F1
#
_cell.length_a   1.000
_cell.length_b   1.000
_cell.length_c   1.000
_cell.angle_alpha   90.00
_cell.angle_beta   90.00
_cell.angle_gamma   90.00
#
_symmetry.space_group_name_H-M   'P 1'
#
loop_
_entity.id
_entity.type
_entity.pdbx_description
1 polymer ?
#
loop_
_entity_poly.entity_id
_entity_poly.type
_entity_poly.pdbx_seq_one_letter_code
_entity_poly.pdbx_strand_id
1 'polypeptide(L)'
;MANEEHIGILKQGVEHWNTWRKQNDDVETPHLRGGNFSMTNLRGANLTGANLSSANLSRAMLVRAQLSSANLSAANLRGANLASA
;
A
#
# COMPACT_ATOMS: atom_id res chain seq x y z
N MET A 1 -4.85 -9.60 -12.65
CA MET A 1 -4.76 -8.14 -12.87
C MET A 1 -4.95 -7.47 -11.51
N ALA A 2 -4.50 -6.23 -11.31
CA ALA A 2 -4.76 -5.56 -10.03
C ALA A 2 -6.27 -5.48 -9.80
N ASN A 3 -6.75 -5.68 -8.56
CA ASN A 3 -8.13 -5.36 -8.25
C ASN A 3 -8.24 -3.83 -8.24
N GLU A 4 -8.95 -3.25 -9.20
CA GLU A 4 -9.11 -1.80 -9.33
C GLU A 4 -9.78 -1.20 -8.09
N GLU A 5 -10.55 -2.00 -7.34
CA GLU A 5 -11.19 -1.61 -6.09
C GLU A 5 -10.16 -1.26 -5.01
N HIS A 6 -9.20 -2.15 -4.71
CA HIS A 6 -8.18 -1.90 -3.68
C HIS A 6 -7.29 -0.69 -4.01
N ILE A 7 -6.91 -0.56 -5.28
CA ILE A 7 -6.15 0.61 -5.74
C ILE A 7 -6.99 1.89 -5.57
N GLY A 8 -8.26 1.83 -5.94
CA GLY A 8 -9.21 2.94 -5.82
C GLY A 8 -9.39 3.38 -4.36
N ILE A 9 -9.57 2.44 -3.44
CA ILE A 9 -9.71 2.72 -2.00
C ILE A 9 -8.43 3.38 -1.46
N LEU A 10 -7.26 2.81 -1.76
CA LEU A 10 -5.99 3.38 -1.27
C LEU A 10 -5.74 4.79 -1.83
N LYS A 11 -6.14 5.06 -3.07
CA LYS A 11 -6.04 6.39 -3.70
C LYS A 11 -7.02 7.42 -3.11
N GLN A 12 -8.11 6.99 -2.48
CA GLN A 12 -9.01 7.88 -1.72
C GLN A 12 -8.39 8.33 -0.39
N GLY A 13 -7.27 7.73 0.02
CA GLY A 13 -6.47 8.16 1.17
C GLY A 13 -6.35 7.09 2.27
N VAL A 14 -5.40 7.33 3.17
CA VAL A 14 -5.03 6.37 4.22
C VAL A 14 -6.18 6.06 5.18
N GLU A 15 -7.02 7.04 5.50
CA GLU A 15 -8.18 6.83 6.39
C GLU A 15 -9.22 5.88 5.77
N HIS A 16 -9.54 6.06 4.49
CA HIS A 16 -10.43 5.18 3.74
C HIS A 16 -9.85 3.76 3.68
N TRP A 17 -8.56 3.65 3.37
CA TRP A 17 -7.85 2.38 3.35
C TRP A 17 -7.87 1.67 4.70
N ASN A 18 -7.50 2.36 5.78
CA ASN A 18 -7.44 1.77 7.10
C ASN A 18 -8.83 1.39 7.63
N THR A 19 -9.87 2.15 7.26
CA THR A 19 -11.26 1.80 7.56
C THR A 19 -11.66 0.51 6.85
N TRP A 20 -11.35 0.40 5.56
CA TRP A 20 -11.60 -0.82 4.79
C TRP A 20 -10.83 -2.01 5.38
N ARG A 21 -9.55 -1.84 5.74
CA ARG A 21 -8.75 -2.90 6.39
C ARG A 21 -9.36 -3.37 7.71
N LYS A 22 -9.90 -2.46 8.51
CA LYS A 22 -10.56 -2.81 9.78
C LYS A 22 -11.87 -3.57 9.57
N GLN A 23 -12.58 -3.29 8.48
CA GLN A 23 -13.84 -3.98 8.14
C GLN A 23 -13.61 -5.34 7.46
N ASN A 24 -12.44 -5.54 6.84
CA ASN A 24 -12.07 -6.74 6.07
C ASN A 24 -10.79 -7.38 6.67
N ASP A 25 -10.78 -7.57 7.99
CA ASP A 25 -9.63 -8.11 8.74
C ASP A 25 -9.49 -9.64 8.60
N ASP A 26 -10.56 -10.32 8.18
CA ASP A 26 -10.64 -11.78 8.16
C ASP A 26 -10.27 -12.43 6.82
N VAL A 27 -10.54 -11.79 5.67
CA VAL A 27 -10.31 -12.44 4.36
C VAL A 27 -10.02 -11.44 3.24
N GLU A 28 -8.73 -11.14 2.99
CA GLU A 28 -8.11 -11.05 1.64
C GLU A 28 -6.73 -10.39 1.74
N THR A 29 -5.76 -10.99 1.04
CA THR A 29 -4.48 -10.34 0.72
C THR A 29 -4.77 -9.15 -0.19
N PRO A 30 -4.49 -7.90 0.23
CA PRO A 30 -4.82 -6.75 -0.61
C PRO A 30 -4.04 -6.76 -1.93
N HIS A 31 -4.75 -6.75 -3.06
CA HIS A 31 -4.16 -6.82 -4.41
C HIS A 31 -3.81 -5.44 -4.98
N LEU A 32 -2.57 -5.00 -4.78
CA LEU A 32 -2.03 -3.71 -5.23
C LEU A 32 -0.91 -3.84 -6.28
N ARG A 33 -0.73 -5.03 -6.87
CA ARG A 33 0.35 -5.36 -7.82
C ARG A 33 0.36 -4.38 -9.00
N GLY A 34 1.52 -3.81 -9.30
CA GLY A 34 1.69 -2.88 -10.42
C GLY A 34 1.02 -1.51 -10.21
N GLY A 35 0.42 -1.24 -9.05
CA GLY A 35 -0.23 0.04 -8.78
C GLY A 35 0.73 1.22 -8.81
N ASN A 36 0.27 2.36 -9.31
CA ASN A 36 1.02 3.62 -9.25
C ASN A 36 0.59 4.43 -8.02
N PHE A 37 1.49 4.48 -7.04
CA PHE A 37 1.40 5.23 -5.78
C PHE A 37 2.59 6.20 -5.62
N SER A 38 3.22 6.59 -6.72
CA SER A 38 4.33 7.53 -6.69
C SER A 38 3.90 8.86 -6.07
N MET A 39 4.79 9.45 -5.25
CA MET A 39 4.57 10.70 -4.51
C MET A 39 3.32 10.70 -3.59
N THR A 40 2.72 9.53 -3.33
CA THR A 40 1.49 9.44 -2.52
C THR A 40 1.83 9.49 -1.03
N ASN A 41 0.98 10.14 -0.23
CA ASN A 41 1.07 10.09 1.22
C ASN A 41 0.40 8.81 1.74
N LEU A 42 1.21 7.83 2.15
CA LEU A 42 0.82 6.54 2.71
C LEU A 42 1.24 6.41 4.18
N ARG A 43 1.45 7.55 4.87
CA ARG A 43 1.89 7.59 6.26
C ARG A 43 0.88 6.85 7.15
N GLY A 44 1.31 5.83 7.88
CA GLY A 44 0.43 5.06 8.76
C GLY A 44 -0.53 4.09 8.06
N ALA A 45 -0.37 3.86 6.75
CA ALA A 45 -1.23 2.92 6.03
C ALA A 45 -1.00 1.47 6.50
N ASN A 46 -2.08 0.75 6.78
CA ASN A 46 -2.02 -0.68 7.08
C ASN A 46 -1.92 -1.50 5.78
N LEU A 47 -0.70 -1.70 5.29
CA LEU A 47 -0.40 -2.49 4.08
C LEU A 47 0.02 -3.93 4.43
N THR A 48 -0.33 -4.40 5.63
CA THR A 48 0.02 -5.74 6.12
C THR A 48 -0.51 -6.80 5.16
N GLY A 49 0.39 -7.70 4.72
CA GLY A 49 0.07 -8.77 3.77
C GLY A 49 -0.20 -8.30 2.34
N ALA A 50 -0.14 -7.01 2.02
CA ALA A 50 -0.50 -6.51 0.70
C ALA A 50 0.46 -7.00 -0.38
N ASN A 51 -0.08 -7.40 -1.53
CA ASN A 51 0.70 -7.66 -2.73
C ASN A 51 0.97 -6.35 -3.47
N LEU A 52 2.13 -5.76 -3.24
CA LEU A 52 2.66 -4.54 -3.87
C LEU A 52 3.71 -4.87 -4.95
N SER A 53 3.77 -6.11 -5.43
CA SER A 53 4.78 -6.51 -6.41
C SER A 53 4.69 -5.64 -7.67
N SER A 54 5.83 -5.23 -8.22
CA SER A 54 5.90 -4.32 -9.38
C SER A 54 5.23 -2.94 -9.20
N ALA A 55 4.78 -2.56 -8.00
CA ALA A 55 4.14 -1.27 -7.77
C ALA A 55 5.15 -0.12 -7.88
N ASN A 56 4.70 1.04 -8.36
CA ASN A 56 5.49 2.27 -8.32
C ASN A 56 5.19 3.05 -7.03
N LEU A 57 6.10 2.97 -6.06
CA LEU A 57 6.06 3.68 -4.78
C LEU A 57 7.12 4.80 -4.73
N SER A 58 7.65 5.23 -5.88
CA SER A 58 8.73 6.21 -5.91
C SER A 58 8.30 7.52 -5.24
N ARG A 59 9.15 8.04 -4.34
CA ARG A 59 8.87 9.24 -3.54
C ARG A 59 7.62 9.16 -2.65
N ALA A 60 7.03 7.99 -2.43
CA ALA A 60 5.90 7.84 -1.52
C ALA A 60 6.32 8.10 -0.06
N MET A 61 5.43 8.68 0.75
CA MET A 61 5.63 8.81 2.19
C MET A 61 5.03 7.59 2.89
N LEU A 62 5.87 6.63 3.25
CA LEU A 62 5.48 5.38 3.94
C LEU A 62 5.84 5.42 5.44
N VAL A 63 6.06 6.61 6.01
CA VAL A 63 6.43 6.77 7.42
C VAL A 63 5.37 6.09 8.31
N ARG A 64 5.80 5.18 9.19
CA ARG A 64 4.90 4.38 10.05
C ARG A 64 3.87 3.52 9.31
N ALA A 65 4.02 3.29 8.01
CA ALA A 65 3.18 2.32 7.31
C ALA A 65 3.43 0.91 7.90
N GLN A 66 2.42 0.05 7.91
CA GLN A 66 2.59 -1.34 8.34
C GLN A 66 2.83 -2.18 7.09
N LEU A 67 4.05 -2.68 6.89
CA LEU A 67 4.44 -3.50 5.72
C LEU A 67 4.69 -4.97 6.06
N SER A 68 4.34 -5.41 7.27
CA SER A 68 4.49 -6.81 7.70
C SER A 68 3.89 -7.76 6.67
N SER A 69 4.68 -8.73 6.21
CA SER A 69 4.29 -9.72 5.18
C SER A 69 3.87 -9.14 3.82
N ALA A 70 4.09 -7.85 3.55
CA ALA A 70 3.80 -7.26 2.25
C ALA A 70 4.79 -7.77 1.18
N ASN A 71 4.29 -8.12 0.00
CA ASN A 71 5.14 -8.48 -1.13
C ASN A 71 5.53 -7.24 -1.92
N LEU A 72 6.78 -6.79 -1.77
CA LEU A 72 7.36 -5.64 -2.49
C LEU A 72 8.26 -6.04 -3.66
N SER A 73 8.18 -7.30 -4.12
CA SER A 73 9.05 -7.81 -5.20
C SER A 73 8.95 -6.94 -6.45
N ALA A 74 10.09 -6.45 -6.95
CA ALA A 74 10.18 -5.53 -8.10
C ALA A 74 9.43 -4.18 -7.94
N ALA A 75 9.02 -3.80 -6.73
CA ALA A 75 8.43 -2.48 -6.50
C ALA A 75 9.49 -1.38 -6.62
N ASN A 76 9.13 -0.25 -7.24
CA ASN A 76 9.99 0.92 -7.31
C ASN A 76 9.83 1.78 -6.05
N LEU A 77 10.77 1.69 -5.12
CA LEU A 77 10.82 2.48 -3.87
C LEU A 77 11.78 3.68 -3.95
N ARG A 78 12.24 4.08 -5.15
CA ARG A 78 13.23 5.15 -5.29
C ARG A 78 12.75 6.45 -4.63
N GLY A 79 13.48 6.90 -3.62
CA GLY A 79 13.18 8.13 -2.87
C GLY A 79 11.96 8.03 -1.95
N ALA A 80 11.38 6.85 -1.74
CA ALA A 80 10.31 6.66 -0.77
C ALA A 80 10.84 6.89 0.65
N ASN A 81 10.02 7.49 1.51
CA ASN A 81 10.35 7.67 2.93
C ASN A 81 9.75 6.53 3.74
N LEU A 82 10.58 5.55 4.12
CA LEU A 82 10.22 4.35 4.89
C LEU A 82 10.54 4.47 6.39
N ALA A 83 10.67 5.68 6.93
CA ALA A 83 11.01 5.85 8.33
C ALA A 83 9.99 5.12 9.24
N SER A 84 10.46 4.12 9.98
CA SER A 84 9.63 3.28 10.86
C SER A 84 8.50 2.53 10.13
N ALA A 85 8.68 2.21 8.85
CA ALA A 85 7.77 1.37 8.07
C ALA A 85 7.98 -0.13 8.33
#